data_AF-A0A0A0DHK4-F1
#
_entry.id   AF-A0A0A0DHK4-F1
#
_cell.length_a   1.000
_cell.length_b   1.000
_cell.length_c   1.000
_cell.angle_alpha   90.00
_cell.angle_beta   90.00
_cell.angle_gamma   90.00
#
_symmetry.space_group_name_H-M   'P 1'
#
loop_
_entity.id
_entity.type
_entity.pdbx_description
1 polymer ?
#
loop_
_entity_poly.entity_id
_entity_poly.type
_entity_poly.pdbx_seq_one_letter_code
_entity_poly.pdbx_strand_id
1 'polypeptide(L)'
;MATKKISKKTLTKSFHHWYYGHLTCFSQEHMQTFGYLTSMLPIVEELYDTKEEQARSMHTYTAFFNTEPQLGTLVVGITAGLEEARANGAEAVNDETINGLRAGLMGPVAGIGDSLVVGTLIPVILGISMGLSNGGSPIGAIFYILVWNLLAYFGMRFAYFKGYELGDKAVEFLVGEQGQAIRKSVGIVGGMVIGAVAATWVPIKTAFQLTNPGEKEPYLVLQDKLDGVYPGLLTAVFIVFCWWLMAKKNLSPIKVMLILVVIAFLGVLAGFFNPGLQY
;
A
#
# COMPACT_ATOMS: atom_id res chain seq x y z
N MET A 1 -35.05 28.43 1.18
CA MET A 1 -33.70 28.73 0.67
C MET A 1 -33.44 27.84 -0.53
N ALA A 2 -32.70 28.29 -1.54
CA ALA A 2 -32.30 27.44 -2.67
C ALA A 2 -31.39 26.30 -2.16
N THR A 3 -31.60 25.07 -2.64
CA THR A 3 -30.77 23.92 -2.30
C THR A 3 -29.32 24.20 -2.72
N LYS A 4 -28.40 24.23 -1.76
CA LYS A 4 -26.96 24.36 -2.00
C LYS A 4 -26.46 23.05 -2.62
N LYS A 5 -25.73 23.15 -3.72
CA LYS A 5 -25.13 22.00 -4.40
C LYS A 5 -23.67 22.31 -4.71
N ILE A 6 -22.76 21.47 -4.24
CA ILE A 6 -21.32 21.63 -4.47
C ILE A 6 -21.05 21.44 -5.95
N SER A 7 -20.39 22.43 -6.55
CA SER A 7 -19.97 22.41 -7.92
C SER A 7 -18.96 21.30 -8.19
N LYS A 8 -19.03 20.70 -9.40
CA LYS A 8 -18.04 19.71 -9.83
C LYS A 8 -16.60 20.25 -9.82
N LYS A 9 -16.45 21.57 -10.04
CA LYS A 9 -15.17 22.28 -9.95
C LYS A 9 -14.61 22.21 -8.54
N THR A 10 -15.42 22.50 -7.53
CA THR A 10 -15.02 22.46 -6.12
C THR A 10 -14.78 21.06 -5.61
N LEU A 11 -15.59 20.07 -6.00
CA LEU A 11 -15.31 18.66 -5.70
C LEU A 11 -13.98 18.21 -6.30
N THR A 12 -13.67 18.64 -7.52
CA THR A 12 -12.38 18.33 -8.16
C THR A 12 -11.22 19.02 -7.44
N LYS A 13 -11.39 20.28 -7.01
CA LYS A 13 -10.40 21.02 -6.23
C LYS A 13 -10.14 20.36 -4.87
N SER A 14 -11.19 19.96 -4.15
CA SER A 14 -11.10 19.19 -2.90
C SER A 14 -10.34 17.87 -3.12
N PHE A 15 -10.71 17.11 -4.16
CA PHE A 15 -10.01 15.89 -4.52
C PHE A 15 -8.52 16.13 -4.76
N HIS A 16 -8.15 17.17 -5.52
CA HIS A 16 -6.73 17.49 -5.77
C HIS A 16 -6.00 17.93 -4.50
N HIS A 17 -6.65 18.70 -3.64
CA HIS A 17 -6.10 19.04 -2.33
C HIS A 17 -5.84 17.79 -1.48
N TRP A 18 -6.73 16.79 -1.49
CA TRP A 18 -6.47 15.51 -0.82
C TRP A 18 -5.34 14.73 -1.52
N TYR A 19 -5.40 14.60 -2.85
CA TYR A 19 -4.43 13.83 -3.65
C TYR A 19 -2.99 14.31 -3.45
N TYR A 20 -2.76 15.62 -3.38
CA TYR A 20 -1.43 16.18 -3.15
C TYR A 20 -1.13 16.47 -1.67
N GLY A 21 -2.16 16.66 -0.84
CA GLY A 21 -2.05 17.09 0.55
C GLY A 21 -2.15 15.96 1.58
N HIS A 22 -2.54 14.74 1.19
CA HIS A 22 -2.55 13.62 2.13
C HIS A 22 -1.14 13.34 2.65
N LEU A 23 -1.02 13.04 3.96
CA LEU A 23 0.26 12.86 4.66
C LEU A 23 1.19 14.10 4.67
N THR A 24 0.74 15.26 4.20
CA THR A 24 1.49 16.52 4.38
C THR A 24 1.28 17.04 5.81
N CYS A 25 2.31 17.70 6.35
CA CYS A 25 2.31 18.20 7.73
C CYS A 25 2.00 17.13 8.79
N PHE A 26 2.43 15.88 8.55
CA PHE A 26 2.18 14.75 9.43
C PHE A 26 2.83 14.94 10.81
N SER A 27 2.01 14.92 11.86
CA SER A 27 2.46 14.93 13.26
C SER A 27 1.84 13.75 14.01
N GLN A 28 2.45 13.29 15.10
CA GLN A 28 1.90 12.15 15.85
C GLN A 28 0.54 12.46 16.50
N GLU A 29 0.28 13.74 16.75
CA GLU A 29 -0.98 14.20 17.36
C GLU A 29 -2.11 14.32 16.32
N HIS A 30 -1.79 14.69 15.07
CA HIS A 30 -2.80 15.03 14.06
C HIS A 30 -2.78 14.14 12.81
N MET A 31 -1.73 13.36 12.58
CA MET A 31 -1.54 12.46 11.43
C MET A 31 -1.89 13.15 10.10
N GLN A 32 -3.03 12.81 9.46
CA GLN A 32 -3.44 13.33 8.15
C GLN A 32 -4.43 14.50 8.24
N THR A 33 -4.75 14.98 9.43
CA THR A 33 -5.81 15.98 9.68
C THR A 33 -5.62 17.27 8.87
N PHE A 34 -4.38 17.77 8.71
CA PHE A 34 -4.14 19.01 7.95
C PHE A 34 -4.42 18.86 6.45
N GLY A 35 -4.05 17.72 5.85
CA GLY A 35 -4.42 17.39 4.49
C GLY A 35 -5.95 17.28 4.32
N TYR A 36 -6.62 16.72 5.34
CA TYR A 36 -8.08 16.65 5.38
C TYR A 36 -8.72 18.04 5.42
N LEU A 37 -8.27 18.91 6.33
CA LEU A 37 -8.73 20.30 6.44
C LEU A 37 -8.56 21.05 5.11
N THR A 38 -7.42 20.87 4.44
CA THR A 38 -7.14 21.53 3.16
C THR A 38 -8.07 21.01 2.05
N SER A 39 -8.42 19.72 2.06
CA SER A 39 -9.41 19.16 1.12
C SER A 39 -10.82 19.69 1.36
N MET A 40 -11.24 19.86 2.61
CA MET A 40 -12.57 20.38 2.95
C MET A 40 -12.72 21.88 2.78
N LEU A 41 -11.63 22.65 2.87
CA LEU A 41 -11.64 24.12 2.75
C LEU A 41 -12.42 24.64 1.54
N PRO A 42 -12.15 24.23 0.27
CA PRO A 42 -12.89 24.74 -0.88
C PRO A 42 -14.39 24.37 -0.85
N ILE A 43 -14.77 23.27 -0.20
CA ILE A 43 -16.17 22.87 -0.05
C ILE A 43 -16.86 23.81 0.93
N VAL A 44 -16.24 24.06 2.08
CA VAL A 44 -16.77 24.97 3.12
C VAL A 44 -16.86 26.41 2.59
N GLU A 45 -15.86 26.86 1.82
CA GLU A 45 -15.87 28.19 1.19
C GLU A 45 -17.01 28.38 0.18
N GLU A 46 -17.45 27.32 -0.50
CA GLU A 46 -18.59 27.39 -1.43
C GLU A 46 -19.95 27.26 -0.73
N LEU A 47 -20.01 26.48 0.36
CA LEU A 47 -21.26 26.21 1.06
C LEU A 47 -21.68 27.30 2.04
N TYR A 48 -20.75 28.07 2.60
CA TYR A 48 -21.04 29.08 3.63
C TYR A 48 -20.57 30.48 3.24
N ASP A 49 -21.42 31.47 3.46
CA ASP A 49 -21.19 32.85 2.99
C ASP A 49 -20.31 33.65 3.97
N THR A 50 -20.43 33.39 5.27
CA THR A 50 -19.74 34.15 6.33
C THR A 50 -18.48 33.44 6.83
N LYS A 51 -17.49 34.23 7.27
CA LYS A 51 -16.22 33.67 7.78
C LYS A 51 -16.41 32.94 9.11
N GLU A 52 -17.38 33.37 9.90
CA GLU A 52 -17.77 32.73 11.16
C GLU A 52 -18.34 31.33 10.92
N GLU A 53 -19.23 31.17 9.93
CA GLU A 53 -19.78 29.86 9.56
C GLU A 53 -18.73 28.93 8.95
N GLN A 54 -17.86 29.48 8.08
CA GLN A 54 -16.74 28.73 7.51
C GLN A 54 -15.80 28.22 8.62
N ALA A 55 -15.42 29.08 9.56
CA ALA A 55 -14.57 28.70 10.69
C ALA A 55 -15.23 27.62 11.57
N ARG A 56 -16.53 27.79 11.90
CA ARG A 56 -17.30 26.80 12.66
C ARG A 56 -17.33 25.44 11.95
N SER A 57 -17.63 25.41 10.65
CA SER A 57 -17.66 24.16 9.88
C SER A 57 -16.28 23.49 9.80
N MET A 58 -15.22 24.29 9.62
CA MET A 58 -13.84 23.77 9.59
C MET A 58 -13.40 23.15 10.91
N HIS A 59 -13.91 23.61 12.06
CA HIS A 59 -13.59 23.01 13.37
C HIS A 59 -13.99 21.53 13.45
N THR A 60 -15.07 21.12 12.78
CA THR A 60 -15.49 19.71 12.71
C THR A 60 -14.35 18.81 12.22
N TYR A 61 -13.51 19.31 11.30
CA TYR A 61 -12.46 18.54 10.63
C TYR A 61 -11.12 18.51 11.37
N THR A 62 -11.01 19.17 12.53
CA THR A 62 -9.79 19.20 13.37
C THR A 62 -9.58 17.91 14.16
N ALA A 63 -10.62 17.09 14.31
CA ALA A 63 -10.49 15.79 14.93
C ALA A 63 -9.51 14.89 14.16
N PHE A 64 -8.73 14.11 14.91
CA PHE A 64 -7.74 13.16 14.42
C PHE A 64 -8.28 12.34 13.25
N PHE A 65 -7.49 12.22 12.18
CA PHE A 65 -7.79 11.35 11.06
C PHE A 65 -6.54 10.66 10.55
N ASN A 66 -6.61 9.33 10.44
CA ASN A 66 -5.54 8.52 9.90
C ASN A 66 -6.10 7.28 9.20
N THR A 67 -5.75 7.11 7.93
CA THR A 67 -6.07 5.93 7.12
C THR A 67 -5.09 5.82 5.96
N GLU A 68 -5.11 4.70 5.24
CA GLU A 68 -4.42 4.60 3.96
C GLU A 68 -4.99 5.65 2.98
N PRO A 69 -4.16 6.52 2.37
CA PRO A 69 -4.64 7.69 1.63
C PRO A 69 -5.44 7.40 0.35
N GLN A 70 -5.03 6.36 -0.38
CA GLN A 70 -5.55 6.06 -1.71
C GLN A 70 -6.99 5.60 -1.63
N LEU A 71 -7.33 4.77 -0.65
CA LEU A 71 -8.70 4.38 -0.36
C LEU A 71 -9.39 5.40 0.57
N GLY A 72 -8.64 6.06 1.45
CA GLY A 72 -9.11 7.07 2.39
C GLY A 72 -9.81 8.27 1.75
N THR A 73 -9.46 8.58 0.50
CA THR A 73 -10.15 9.58 -0.34
C THR A 73 -11.67 9.34 -0.45
N LEU A 74 -12.13 8.09 -0.29
CA LEU A 74 -13.55 7.75 -0.21
C LEU A 74 -14.22 8.45 0.97
N VAL A 75 -13.58 8.46 2.13
CA VAL A 75 -14.12 9.07 3.37
C VAL A 75 -14.21 10.59 3.23
N VAL A 76 -13.23 11.20 2.56
CA VAL A 76 -13.27 12.63 2.22
C VAL A 76 -14.45 12.93 1.30
N GLY A 77 -14.68 12.09 0.29
CA GLY A 77 -15.85 12.19 -0.60
C GLY A 77 -17.19 12.07 0.13
N ILE A 78 -17.34 11.08 1.01
CA ILE A 78 -18.56 10.91 1.85
C ILE A 78 -18.79 12.17 2.68
N THR A 79 -17.72 12.68 3.30
CA THR A 79 -17.78 13.87 4.14
C THR A 79 -18.17 15.13 3.37
N ALA A 80 -17.72 15.26 2.12
CA ALA A 80 -18.21 16.33 1.23
C ALA A 80 -19.72 16.27 1.03
N GLY A 81 -20.29 15.06 0.89
CA GLY A 81 -21.74 14.87 0.77
C GLY A 81 -22.50 15.17 2.06
N LEU A 82 -21.95 14.77 3.21
CA LEU A 82 -22.50 15.10 4.52
C LEU A 82 -22.48 16.61 4.79
N GLU A 83 -21.39 17.29 4.44
CA GLU A 83 -21.28 18.75 4.58
C GLU A 83 -22.31 19.48 3.72
N GLU A 84 -22.53 19.01 2.48
CA GLU A 84 -23.59 19.53 1.62
C GLU A 84 -24.98 19.34 2.26
N ALA A 85 -25.25 18.16 2.82
CA ALA A 85 -26.52 17.90 3.50
C ALA A 85 -26.71 18.80 4.74
N ARG A 86 -25.65 18.97 5.54
CA ARG A 86 -25.62 19.88 6.70
C ARG A 86 -25.92 21.32 6.29
N ALA A 87 -25.26 21.82 5.24
CA ALA A 87 -25.47 23.17 4.71
C ALA A 87 -26.88 23.38 4.14
N ASN A 88 -27.59 22.31 3.79
CA ASN A 88 -28.99 22.32 3.36
C ASN A 88 -30.01 22.15 4.50
N GLY A 89 -29.56 22.13 5.76
CA GLY A 89 -30.44 22.06 6.93
C GLY A 89 -30.76 20.65 7.42
N ALA A 90 -29.96 19.64 7.06
CA ALA A 90 -30.08 18.30 7.65
C ALA A 90 -29.57 18.30 9.11
N GLU A 91 -30.47 18.55 10.07
CA GLU A 91 -30.13 18.66 11.50
C GLU A 91 -29.49 17.38 12.09
N ALA A 92 -29.77 16.21 11.50
CA ALA A 92 -29.16 14.94 11.90
C ALA A 92 -27.65 14.86 11.55
N VAL A 93 -27.16 15.71 10.65
CA VAL A 93 -25.75 15.77 10.24
C VAL A 93 -25.05 16.88 11.01
N ASN A 94 -24.67 16.56 12.24
CA ASN A 94 -23.89 17.45 13.10
C ASN A 94 -22.42 17.00 13.19
N ASP A 95 -21.62 17.74 13.96
CA ASP A 95 -20.19 17.49 14.14
C ASP A 95 -19.90 16.10 14.69
N GLU A 96 -20.74 15.60 15.60
CA GLU A 96 -20.61 14.26 16.18
C GLU A 96 -20.90 13.18 15.15
N THR A 97 -21.94 13.35 14.33
CA THR A 97 -22.27 12.41 13.25
C THR A 97 -21.13 12.32 12.23
N ILE A 98 -20.59 13.46 11.78
CA ILE A 98 -19.49 13.50 10.81
C ILE A 98 -18.22 12.86 11.42
N ASN A 99 -17.86 13.22 12.65
CA ASN A 99 -16.67 12.67 13.31
C ASN A 99 -16.83 11.20 13.67
N GLY A 100 -18.01 10.76 14.08
CA GLY A 100 -18.34 9.37 14.34
C GLY A 100 -18.20 8.52 13.08
N LEU A 101 -18.70 9.00 11.94
CA LEU A 101 -18.53 8.32 10.65
C LEU A 101 -17.05 8.27 10.24
N ARG A 102 -16.32 9.39 10.34
CA ARG A 102 -14.88 9.42 10.05
C ARG A 102 -14.13 8.40 10.90
N ALA A 103 -14.34 8.42 12.22
CA ALA A 103 -13.68 7.51 13.16
C ALA A 103 -14.04 6.03 12.91
N GLY A 104 -15.32 5.76 12.63
CA GLY A 104 -15.80 4.41 12.31
C GLY A 104 -15.22 3.83 11.02
N LEU A 105 -14.88 4.70 10.06
CA LEU A 105 -14.32 4.27 8.77
C LEU A 105 -12.79 4.22 8.75
N MET A 106 -12.08 4.94 9.63
CA MET A 106 -10.61 4.93 9.69
C MET A 106 -10.05 3.51 9.77
N GLY A 107 -10.53 2.71 10.72
CA GLY A 107 -10.01 1.35 10.96
C GLY A 107 -10.22 0.41 9.77
N PRO A 108 -11.46 0.21 9.31
CA PRO A 108 -11.74 -0.63 8.14
C PRO A 108 -10.97 -0.14 6.91
N VAL A 109 -11.10 1.13 6.54
CA VAL A 109 -10.48 1.68 5.31
C VAL A 109 -8.96 1.56 5.37
N ALA A 110 -8.33 1.80 6.53
CA ALA A 110 -6.89 1.63 6.71
C ALA A 110 -6.48 0.17 6.50
N GLY A 111 -7.08 -0.78 7.24
CA GLY A 111 -6.71 -2.20 7.12
C GLY A 111 -6.89 -2.74 5.71
N ILE A 112 -7.90 -2.25 5.01
CA ILE A 112 -8.18 -2.61 3.61
C ILE A 112 -7.14 -2.00 2.68
N GLY A 113 -6.95 -0.68 2.76
CA GLY A 113 -6.02 0.05 1.90
C GLY A 113 -4.59 -0.44 2.08
N ASP A 114 -4.15 -0.62 3.32
CA ASP A 114 -2.81 -1.10 3.64
C ASP A 114 -2.57 -2.50 3.06
N SER A 115 -3.52 -3.42 3.19
CA SER A 115 -3.36 -4.76 2.64
C SER A 115 -3.41 -4.78 1.10
N LEU A 116 -4.31 -3.99 0.51
CA LEU A 116 -4.60 -4.04 -0.93
C LEU A 116 -3.61 -3.22 -1.75
N VAL A 117 -3.37 -1.97 -1.36
CA VAL A 117 -2.53 -1.03 -2.10
C VAL A 117 -1.07 -1.23 -1.73
N VAL A 118 -0.74 -1.06 -0.44
CA VAL A 118 0.64 -1.10 0.06
C VAL A 118 1.17 -2.52 0.07
N GLY A 119 0.39 -3.48 0.57
CA GLY A 119 0.80 -4.87 0.74
C GLY A 119 0.73 -5.72 -0.53
N THR A 120 -0.06 -5.30 -1.53
CA THR A 120 -0.31 -6.13 -2.72
C THR A 120 -0.03 -5.41 -4.03
N LEU A 121 -0.77 -4.34 -4.34
CA LEU A 121 -0.70 -3.67 -5.65
C LEU A 121 0.69 -3.08 -5.93
N ILE A 122 1.27 -2.35 -4.98
CA ILE A 122 2.62 -1.76 -5.12
C ILE A 122 3.68 -2.86 -5.34
N PRO A 123 3.77 -3.91 -4.50
CA PRO A 123 4.70 -5.02 -4.73
C PRO A 123 4.52 -5.72 -6.09
N VAL A 124 3.29 -5.90 -6.55
CA VAL A 124 3.01 -6.50 -7.87
C VAL A 124 3.59 -5.65 -8.99
N ILE A 125 3.31 -4.35 -9.00
CA ILE A 125 3.79 -3.44 -10.06
C ILE A 125 5.31 -3.33 -9.97
N LEU A 126 5.89 -3.23 -8.77
CA LEU A 126 7.34 -3.22 -8.57
C LEU A 126 8.01 -4.51 -9.08
N GLY A 127 7.41 -5.66 -8.82
CA GLY A 127 7.89 -6.95 -9.32
C GLY A 127 7.89 -7.02 -10.85
N ILE A 128 6.85 -6.47 -11.51
CA ILE A 128 6.84 -6.36 -12.98
C ILE A 128 7.91 -5.38 -13.46
N SER A 129 7.98 -4.20 -12.84
CA SER A 129 8.95 -3.15 -13.17
C SER A 129 10.38 -3.62 -13.09
N MET A 130 10.77 -4.27 -12.00
CA MET A 130 12.13 -4.76 -11.84
C MET A 130 12.48 -5.82 -12.90
N GLY A 131 11.52 -6.63 -13.37
CA GLY A 131 11.74 -7.61 -14.44
C GLY A 131 11.97 -6.96 -15.80
N LEU A 132 11.25 -5.87 -16.06
CA LEU A 132 11.45 -5.03 -17.25
C LEU A 132 12.75 -4.22 -17.20
N SER A 133 13.38 -4.10 -16.03
CA SER A 133 14.67 -3.42 -15.84
C SER A 133 15.89 -4.34 -15.97
N ASN A 134 15.69 -5.62 -16.33
CA ASN A 134 16.80 -6.53 -16.62
C ASN A 134 17.76 -5.95 -17.68
N GLY A 135 19.07 -6.16 -17.47
CA GLY A 135 20.10 -5.62 -18.35
C GLY A 135 20.31 -4.10 -18.27
N GLY A 136 19.81 -3.44 -17.22
CA GLY A 136 19.96 -1.99 -17.02
C GLY A 136 18.95 -1.13 -17.79
N SER A 137 17.88 -1.74 -18.29
CA SER A 137 16.84 -1.04 -19.06
C SER A 137 16.06 -0.04 -18.18
N PRO A 138 15.89 1.23 -18.62
CA PRO A 138 15.08 2.21 -17.90
C PRO A 138 13.57 1.95 -18.04
N ILE A 139 13.15 1.01 -18.90
CA ILE A 139 11.74 0.72 -19.19
C ILE A 139 10.98 0.35 -17.92
N GLY A 140 11.56 -0.43 -17.02
CA GLY A 140 10.92 -0.81 -15.77
C GLY A 140 10.58 0.36 -14.85
N ALA A 141 11.49 1.33 -14.74
CA ALA A 141 11.26 2.56 -13.98
C ALA A 141 10.17 3.43 -14.62
N ILE A 142 10.20 3.61 -15.95
CA ILE A 142 9.18 4.36 -16.69
C ILE A 142 7.80 3.68 -16.53
N PHE A 143 7.75 2.36 -16.66
CA PHE A 143 6.54 1.57 -16.46
C PHE A 143 5.97 1.79 -15.05
N TYR A 144 6.81 1.72 -14.01
CA TYR A 144 6.36 1.96 -12.63
C TYR A 144 5.73 3.34 -12.49
N ILE A 145 6.45 4.38 -12.93
CA ILE A 145 6.02 5.78 -12.81
C ILE A 145 4.66 5.97 -13.49
N LEU A 146 4.49 5.48 -14.71
CA LEU A 146 3.24 5.64 -15.45
C LEU A 146 2.10 4.85 -14.81
N VAL A 147 2.30 3.55 -14.59
CA VAL A 147 1.24 2.66 -14.10
C VAL A 147 0.80 3.05 -12.70
N TRP A 148 1.74 3.31 -11.79
CA TRP A 148 1.39 3.72 -10.43
C TRP A 148 0.64 5.04 -10.40
N ASN A 149 1.14 6.08 -11.09
CA ASN A 149 0.47 7.39 -11.08
C ASN A 149 -0.92 7.34 -11.72
N LEU A 150 -1.09 6.59 -12.82
CA LEU A 150 -2.39 6.43 -13.45
C LEU A 150 -3.36 5.68 -12.53
N LEU A 151 -2.94 4.55 -11.95
CA LEU A 151 -3.79 3.78 -11.05
C LEU A 151 -4.14 4.56 -9.79
N ALA A 152 -3.17 5.24 -9.17
CA ALA A 152 -3.39 6.07 -7.99
C ALA A 152 -4.34 7.22 -8.31
N TYR A 153 -4.05 8.03 -9.35
CA TYR A 153 -4.88 9.18 -9.69
C TYR A 153 -6.32 8.79 -10.04
N PHE A 154 -6.51 7.84 -10.97
CA PHE A 154 -7.85 7.44 -11.41
C PHE A 154 -8.59 6.63 -10.35
N GLY A 155 -7.89 5.74 -9.63
CA GLY A 155 -8.47 4.97 -8.52
C GLY A 155 -8.94 5.87 -7.39
N MET A 156 -8.09 6.81 -6.96
CA MET A 156 -8.44 7.76 -5.90
C MET A 156 -9.57 8.69 -6.33
N ARG A 157 -9.54 9.17 -7.58
CA ARG A 157 -10.60 10.02 -8.12
C ARG A 157 -11.92 9.27 -8.16
N PHE A 158 -11.92 8.03 -8.64
CA PHE A 158 -13.11 7.19 -8.67
C PHE A 158 -13.68 6.98 -7.26
N ALA A 159 -12.84 6.60 -6.30
CA ALA A 159 -13.24 6.41 -4.91
C ALA A 159 -13.80 7.70 -4.29
N TYR A 160 -13.16 8.85 -4.50
CA TYR A 160 -13.65 10.14 -3.99
C TYR A 160 -15.08 10.45 -4.48
N PHE A 161 -15.29 10.41 -5.80
CA PHE A 161 -16.59 10.75 -6.38
C PHE A 161 -17.65 9.70 -6.02
N LYS A 162 -17.28 8.43 -5.88
CA LYS A 162 -18.19 7.39 -5.38
C LYS A 162 -18.59 7.63 -3.93
N GLY A 163 -17.66 8.07 -3.08
CA GLY A 163 -17.96 8.46 -1.70
C GLY A 163 -18.98 9.58 -1.64
N TYR A 164 -18.78 10.60 -2.47
CA TYR A 164 -19.70 11.73 -2.57
C TYR A 164 -21.09 11.34 -3.10
N GLU A 165 -21.17 10.47 -4.11
CA GLU A 165 -22.45 10.00 -4.67
C GLU A 165 -23.22 9.06 -3.75
N LEU A 166 -22.52 8.16 -3.04
CA LEU A 166 -23.14 7.06 -2.30
C LEU A 166 -23.40 7.37 -0.83
N GLY A 167 -22.70 8.35 -0.23
CA GLY A 167 -22.83 8.69 1.19
C GLY A 167 -22.64 7.45 2.07
N ASP A 168 -23.63 7.14 2.93
CA ASP A 168 -23.59 5.96 3.82
C ASP A 168 -23.53 4.62 3.07
N LYS A 169 -24.07 4.55 1.85
CA LYS A 169 -24.01 3.32 1.03
C LYS A 169 -22.60 3.01 0.51
N ALA A 170 -21.68 3.97 0.58
CA ALA A 170 -20.28 3.75 0.22
C ALA A 170 -19.60 2.73 1.15
N VAL A 171 -20.05 2.64 2.41
CA VAL A 171 -19.52 1.70 3.40
C VAL A 171 -19.89 0.27 3.03
N GLU A 172 -21.12 0.04 2.58
CA GLU A 172 -21.58 -1.27 2.10
C GLU A 172 -20.80 -1.73 0.86
N PHE A 173 -20.48 -0.81 -0.06
CA PHE A 173 -19.64 -1.13 -1.22
C PHE A 173 -18.23 -1.62 -0.81
N LEU A 174 -17.63 -1.01 0.22
CA LEU A 174 -16.33 -1.46 0.71
C LEU A 174 -16.41 -2.74 1.54
N VAL A 175 -17.34 -2.84 2.48
CA VAL A 175 -17.33 -3.90 3.49
C VAL A 175 -18.16 -5.12 3.07
N GLY A 176 -19.05 -4.95 2.09
CA GLY A 176 -19.91 -6.00 1.56
C GLY A 176 -19.21 -7.05 0.69
N GLU A 177 -20.00 -8.00 0.19
CA GLU A 177 -19.50 -9.17 -0.54
C GLU A 177 -18.67 -8.81 -1.78
N GLN A 178 -19.07 -7.77 -2.52
CA GLN A 178 -18.35 -7.31 -3.71
C GLN A 178 -16.94 -6.79 -3.36
N GLY A 179 -16.82 -5.96 -2.31
CA GLY A 179 -15.53 -5.46 -1.84
C GLY A 179 -14.60 -6.58 -1.36
N GLN A 180 -15.16 -7.58 -0.67
CA GLN A 180 -14.41 -8.76 -0.24
C GLN A 180 -13.94 -9.63 -1.43
N ALA A 181 -14.79 -9.81 -2.44
CA ALA A 181 -14.43 -10.56 -3.65
C ALA A 181 -13.29 -9.88 -4.41
N ILE A 182 -13.31 -8.55 -4.54
CA ILE A 182 -12.21 -7.78 -5.16
C ILE A 182 -10.91 -7.96 -4.38
N ARG A 183 -10.93 -7.81 -3.05
CA ARG A 183 -9.72 -8.02 -2.22
C ARG A 183 -9.15 -9.41 -2.36
N LYS A 184 -10.01 -10.44 -2.29
CA LYS A 184 -9.59 -11.83 -2.45
C LYS A 184 -8.92 -12.04 -3.80
N SER A 185 -9.50 -11.49 -4.86
CA SER A 185 -8.97 -11.61 -6.22
C SER A 185 -7.61 -10.93 -6.36
N VAL A 186 -7.48 -9.69 -5.87
CA VAL A 186 -6.20 -8.96 -5.89
C VAL A 186 -5.16 -9.64 -5.01
N GLY A 187 -5.52 -10.13 -3.83
CA GLY A 187 -4.64 -10.88 -2.94
C GLY A 187 -4.11 -12.18 -3.55
N ILE A 188 -4.95 -12.92 -4.28
CA ILE A 188 -4.53 -14.14 -4.99
C ILE A 188 -3.52 -13.78 -6.09
N VAL A 189 -3.82 -12.78 -6.92
CA VAL A 189 -2.90 -12.31 -7.97
C VAL A 189 -1.59 -11.81 -7.35
N GLY A 190 -1.68 -11.07 -6.26
CA GLY A 190 -0.55 -10.60 -5.46
C GLY A 190 0.36 -11.71 -5.00
N GLY A 191 -0.21 -12.72 -4.34
CA GLY A 191 0.53 -13.89 -3.87
C GLY A 191 1.23 -14.65 -4.99
N MET A 192 0.57 -14.80 -6.15
CA MET A 192 1.19 -15.43 -7.33
C MET A 192 2.40 -14.64 -7.83
N VAL A 193 2.29 -13.31 -7.94
CA VAL A 193 3.39 -12.46 -8.42
C VAL A 193 4.56 -12.45 -7.43
N ILE A 194 4.28 -12.26 -6.13
CA ILE A 194 5.33 -12.26 -5.10
C ILE A 194 6.01 -13.63 -5.04
N GLY A 195 5.26 -14.73 -5.14
CA GLY A 195 5.81 -16.08 -5.20
C GLY A 195 6.73 -16.29 -6.40
N ALA A 196 6.33 -15.82 -7.59
CA ALA A 196 7.14 -15.90 -8.80
C ALA A 196 8.43 -15.06 -8.70
N VAL A 197 8.34 -13.83 -8.19
CA VAL A 197 9.50 -12.95 -7.96
C VAL A 197 10.46 -13.59 -6.95
N ALA A 198 9.93 -14.12 -5.85
CA ALA A 198 10.75 -14.76 -4.82
C ALA A 198 11.49 -16.01 -5.36
N ALA A 199 10.81 -16.83 -6.18
CA ALA A 199 11.41 -18.01 -6.79
C ALA A 199 12.47 -17.68 -7.84
N THR A 200 12.32 -16.58 -8.58
CA THR A 200 13.19 -16.25 -9.72
C THR A 200 14.37 -15.36 -9.35
N TRP A 201 14.23 -14.47 -8.36
CA TRP A 201 15.22 -13.39 -8.10
C TRP A 201 15.99 -13.52 -6.80
N VAL A 202 15.74 -14.57 -6.02
CA VAL A 202 16.55 -14.89 -4.84
C VAL A 202 17.44 -16.09 -5.18
N PRO A 203 18.59 -15.90 -5.87
CA PRO A 203 19.44 -17.00 -6.30
C PRO A 203 20.31 -17.50 -5.14
N ILE A 204 19.72 -18.21 -4.17
CA ILE A 204 20.52 -18.89 -3.15
C ILE A 204 20.98 -20.22 -3.75
N LYS A 205 22.27 -20.29 -4.06
CA LYS A 205 22.93 -21.50 -4.56
C LYS A 205 24.05 -21.91 -3.63
N THR A 206 24.23 -23.21 -3.45
CA THR A 206 25.40 -23.74 -2.74
C THR A 206 26.52 -24.02 -3.75
N ALA A 207 27.76 -23.72 -3.34
CA ALA A 207 28.96 -24.07 -4.09
C ALA A 207 29.62 -25.36 -3.59
N PHE A 208 28.94 -26.08 -2.71
CA PHE A 208 29.47 -27.29 -2.09
C PHE A 208 29.61 -28.41 -3.14
N GLN A 209 30.87 -28.78 -3.38
CA GLN A 209 31.26 -29.85 -4.29
C GLN A 209 32.22 -30.78 -3.55
N LEU A 210 32.07 -32.09 -3.73
CA LEU A 210 33.00 -33.08 -3.23
C LEU A 210 33.83 -33.61 -4.41
N THR A 211 35.15 -33.46 -4.32
CA THR A 211 36.14 -33.99 -5.25
C THR A 211 36.92 -35.13 -4.59
N ASN A 212 37.32 -36.13 -5.38
CA ASN A 212 38.27 -37.14 -4.89
C ASN A 212 39.67 -36.52 -4.76
N PRO A 213 40.51 -36.99 -3.82
CA PRO A 213 41.89 -36.54 -3.72
C PRO A 213 42.65 -36.84 -5.03
N GLY A 214 42.99 -35.80 -5.79
CA GLY A 214 43.78 -35.91 -7.04
C GLY A 214 43.00 -35.77 -8.34
N GLU A 215 41.66 -35.64 -8.32
CA GLU A 215 40.85 -35.39 -9.51
C GLU A 215 40.28 -33.97 -9.51
N LYS A 216 40.26 -33.32 -10.70
CA LYS A 216 39.69 -31.97 -10.88
C LYS A 216 38.17 -31.97 -11.05
N GLU A 217 37.58 -33.12 -11.38
CA GLU A 217 36.14 -33.24 -11.60
C GLU A 217 35.42 -33.61 -10.29
N PRO A 218 34.39 -32.85 -9.87
CA PRO A 218 33.62 -33.17 -8.68
C PRO A 218 32.71 -34.38 -8.93
N TYR A 219 32.74 -35.38 -8.03
CA TYR A 219 31.85 -36.54 -8.12
C TYR A 219 30.44 -36.25 -7.60
N LEU A 220 30.30 -35.22 -6.74
CA LEU A 220 29.01 -34.77 -6.21
C LEU A 220 28.95 -33.25 -6.19
N VAL A 221 28.04 -32.70 -6.99
CA VAL A 221 27.60 -31.30 -6.89
C VAL A 221 26.29 -31.29 -6.12
N LEU A 222 26.30 -30.74 -4.90
CA LEU A 222 25.12 -30.75 -4.02
C LEU A 222 23.95 -29.96 -4.63
N GLN A 223 24.25 -28.86 -5.33
CA GLN A 223 23.24 -28.04 -6.01
C GLN A 223 22.46 -28.85 -7.05
N ASP A 224 23.13 -29.65 -7.89
CA ASP A 224 22.47 -30.43 -8.95
C ASP A 224 21.58 -31.55 -8.39
N LYS A 225 21.97 -32.13 -7.24
CA LYS A 225 21.15 -33.13 -6.55
C LYS A 225 19.90 -32.50 -5.94
N LEU A 226 20.02 -31.31 -5.37
CA LEU A 226 18.88 -30.56 -4.82
C LEU A 226 17.93 -30.12 -5.93
N ASP A 227 18.46 -29.53 -7.00
CA ASP A 227 17.67 -29.06 -8.15
C ASP A 227 17.04 -30.23 -8.93
N GLY A 228 17.66 -31.41 -8.94
CA GLY A 228 17.09 -32.62 -9.51
C GLY A 228 15.84 -33.15 -8.79
N VAL A 229 15.68 -32.82 -7.50
CA VAL A 229 14.46 -33.14 -6.72
C VAL A 229 13.44 -32.01 -6.82
N TYR A 230 13.87 -30.78 -6.60
CA TYR A 230 13.03 -29.59 -6.70
C TYR A 230 13.89 -28.35 -7.05
N PRO A 231 13.73 -27.75 -8.24
CA PRO A 231 14.49 -26.58 -8.64
C PRO A 231 14.30 -25.42 -7.66
N GLY A 232 15.40 -24.90 -7.10
CA GLY A 232 15.35 -23.77 -6.17
C GLY A 232 14.82 -24.14 -4.77
N LEU A 233 14.91 -25.41 -4.36
CA LEU A 233 14.51 -25.87 -3.02
C LEU A 233 15.20 -25.05 -1.92
N LEU A 234 16.48 -24.75 -2.11
CA LEU A 234 17.29 -24.00 -1.15
C LEU A 234 16.81 -22.55 -1.02
N THR A 235 16.42 -21.91 -2.13
CA THR A 235 15.75 -20.61 -2.15
C THR A 235 14.41 -20.66 -1.39
N ALA A 236 13.58 -21.66 -1.63
CA ALA A 236 12.30 -21.82 -0.95
C ALA A 236 12.46 -21.97 0.57
N VAL A 237 13.39 -22.83 1.02
CA VAL A 237 13.72 -23.02 2.44
C VAL A 237 14.19 -21.72 3.06
N PHE A 238 15.03 -20.96 2.37
CA PHE A 238 15.54 -19.68 2.85
C PHE A 238 14.43 -18.64 3.01
N ILE A 239 13.50 -18.54 2.04
CA ILE A 239 12.34 -17.63 2.12
C ILE A 239 11.45 -18.01 3.31
N VAL A 240 11.14 -19.30 3.48
CA VAL A 240 10.32 -19.79 4.61
C VAL A 240 11.03 -19.53 5.94
N PHE A 241 12.35 -19.67 6.00
CA PHE A 241 13.14 -19.34 7.18
C PHE A 241 13.06 -17.85 7.52
N CYS A 242 13.21 -16.96 6.53
CA CYS A 242 13.04 -15.50 6.73
C CYS A 242 11.62 -15.15 7.20
N TRP A 243 10.60 -15.76 6.59
CA TRP A 243 9.22 -15.59 7.03
C TRP A 243 9.03 -16.07 8.47
N TRP A 244 9.61 -17.21 8.84
CA TRP A 244 9.52 -17.75 10.20
C TRP A 244 10.19 -16.83 11.24
N LEU A 245 11.36 -16.28 10.93
CA LEU A 245 12.05 -15.31 11.80
C LEU A 245 11.20 -14.05 12.02
N MET A 246 10.54 -13.54 10.97
CA MET A 246 9.73 -12.33 11.09
C MET A 246 8.37 -12.61 11.75
N ALA A 247 7.61 -13.57 11.23
CA ALA A 247 6.23 -13.81 11.62
C ALA A 247 6.07 -14.62 12.92
N LYS A 248 7.01 -15.51 13.26
CA LYS A 248 6.94 -16.34 14.48
C LYS A 248 7.88 -15.87 15.58
N LYS A 249 9.06 -15.36 15.23
CA LYS A 249 10.02 -14.82 16.22
C LYS A 249 9.89 -13.32 16.43
N ASN A 250 9.01 -12.62 15.72
CA ASN A 250 8.81 -11.17 15.81
C ASN A 250 10.12 -10.38 15.69
N LEU A 251 11.08 -10.89 14.91
CA LEU A 251 12.33 -10.18 14.65
C LEU A 251 12.07 -9.08 13.63
N SER A 252 12.60 -7.89 13.90
CA SER A 252 12.52 -6.78 12.95
C SER A 252 13.29 -7.11 11.67
N PRO A 253 12.89 -6.55 10.50
CA PRO A 253 13.57 -6.78 9.23
C PRO A 253 15.08 -6.48 9.28
N ILE A 254 15.47 -5.45 10.06
CA ILE A 254 16.88 -5.08 10.27
C ILE A 254 17.67 -6.22 10.94
N LYS A 255 17.10 -6.84 11.98
CA LYS A 255 17.74 -7.96 12.68
C LYS A 255 17.86 -9.18 11.77
N VAL A 256 16.82 -9.46 10.98
CA VAL A 256 16.84 -10.56 10.01
C VAL A 256 17.92 -10.33 8.96
N MET A 257 18.02 -9.13 8.38
CA MET A 257 19.11 -8.80 7.45
C MET A 257 20.49 -9.03 8.06
N LEU A 258 20.70 -8.64 9.31
CA LEU A 258 21.98 -8.83 10.01
C LEU A 258 22.30 -10.33 10.18
N ILE A 259 21.32 -11.15 10.56
CA ILE A 259 21.46 -12.61 10.62
C ILE A 259 21.85 -13.18 9.25
N LEU A 260 21.21 -12.71 8.16
CA LEU A 260 21.51 -13.19 6.81
C LEU A 260 22.94 -12.85 6.39
N VAL A 261 23.43 -11.65 6.74
CA VAL A 261 24.83 -11.26 6.49
C VAL A 261 25.80 -12.17 7.23
N VAL A 262 25.52 -12.49 8.50
CA VAL A 262 26.35 -13.42 9.29
C VAL A 262 26.34 -14.82 8.69
N ILE A 263 25.16 -15.33 8.30
CA ILE A 263 25.03 -16.64 7.64
C ILE A 263 25.80 -16.68 6.33
N ALA A 264 25.68 -15.63 5.51
CA ALA A 264 26.41 -15.53 4.24
C ALA A 264 27.93 -15.51 4.48
N PHE A 265 28.40 -14.69 5.43
CA PHE A 265 29.82 -14.60 5.78
C PHE A 265 30.40 -15.93 6.26
N LEU A 266 29.73 -16.60 7.21
CA LEU A 266 30.15 -17.91 7.71
C LEU A 266 30.06 -18.99 6.63
N GLY A 267 29.04 -18.94 5.79
CA GLY A 267 28.86 -19.89 4.69
C GLY A 267 29.92 -19.74 3.59
N VAL A 268 30.43 -18.52 3.35
CA VAL A 268 31.60 -18.31 2.47
C VAL A 268 32.87 -18.87 3.12
N LEU A 269 33.10 -18.61 4.41
CA LEU A 269 34.28 -19.14 5.13
C LEU A 269 34.29 -20.68 5.18
N ALA A 270 33.12 -21.30 5.30
CA ALA A 270 32.97 -22.75 5.30
C ALA A 270 32.96 -23.37 3.89
N GLY A 271 33.06 -22.57 2.82
CA GLY A 271 33.01 -23.04 1.44
C GLY A 271 31.63 -23.52 0.96
N PHE A 272 30.58 -23.25 1.73
CA PHE A 272 29.20 -23.63 1.41
C PHE A 272 28.55 -22.67 0.38
N PHE A 273 28.92 -21.39 0.42
CA PHE A 273 28.55 -20.38 -0.57
C PHE A 273 29.80 -19.89 -1.31
N ASN A 274 29.71 -19.69 -2.62
CA ASN A 274 30.76 -19.05 -3.41
C ASN A 274 30.22 -17.72 -3.93
N PRO A 275 30.77 -16.57 -3.50
CA PRO A 275 30.31 -15.27 -3.95
C PRO A 275 30.71 -14.96 -5.40
N GLY A 276 31.48 -15.82 -6.07
CA GLY A 276 31.93 -15.63 -7.45
C GLY A 276 32.90 -14.45 -7.60
N LEU A 277 33.52 -14.01 -6.50
CA LEU A 277 34.49 -12.92 -6.48
C LEU A 277 35.78 -13.41 -7.12
N GLN A 278 36.05 -12.98 -8.36
CA GLN A 278 37.37 -13.06 -8.97
C GLN A 278 38.19 -11.88 -8.44
N TYR A 279 39.20 -12.16 -7.61
CA TYR A 279 40.27 -11.21 -7.27
C TYR A 279 41.48 -11.48 -8.15
#